data_AF-A0A090ANK5-F1
#
_entry.id   AF-A0A090ANK5-F1
#
_cell.length_a   1.000
_cell.length_b   1.000
_cell.length_c   1.000
_cell.angle_alpha   90.00
_cell.angle_beta   90.00
_cell.angle_gamma   90.00
#
_symmetry.space_group_name_H-M   'P 1'
#
loop_
_entity.id
_entity.type
_entity.pdbx_description
1 polymer ?
#
loop_
_entity_poly.entity_id
_entity_poly.type
_entity_poly.pdbx_seq_one_letter_code
_entity_poly.pdbx_strand_id
1 'polypeptide(L)' 'MIEQSFILLDTDTHSVTDATGQILLTAAERTRTEIWTRVVGYHRPVSTFNLGKQSEHAERLHFRENETC' A
#
# COMPACT_ATOMS: atom_id res chain seq x y z
N MET A 1 22.14 -0.57 21.89
CA MET A 1 22.03 0.70 21.14
C MET A 1 22.01 0.35 19.65
N ILE A 2 20.84 -0.05 19.16
CA ILE A 2 20.58 -0.24 17.73
C ILE A 2 19.24 0.48 17.56
N GLU A 3 19.32 1.77 17.24
CA GLU A 3 18.13 2.61 17.08
C GLU A 3 17.39 2.14 15.83
N GLN A 4 16.30 1.40 16.06
CA GLN A 4 15.33 1.08 15.03
C GLN A 4 14.67 2.40 14.63
N SER A 5 15.12 2.98 13.53
CA SER A 5 14.38 4.02 12.82
C SER A 5 13.10 3.38 12.29
N PHE A 6 12.07 3.39 13.13
CA PHE A 6 10.71 3.06 12.82
C PHE A 6 10.20 4.13 11.84
N ILE A 7 10.21 3.80 10.55
CA ILE A 7 9.69 4.67 9.51
C ILE A 7 8.17 4.61 9.65
N LEU A 8 7.55 5.71 10.09
CA LEU A 8 6.10 5.89 10.03
C LEU A 8 5.70 5.86 8.54
N LEU A 9 5.27 4.70 8.07
CA LEU A 9 4.64 4.54 6.78
C LEU A 9 3.22 5.11 6.89
N ASP A 10 3.06 6.42 6.68
CA ASP A 10 1.74 6.99 6.43
C ASP A 10 1.13 6.27 5.23
N THR A 11 0.07 5.50 5.47
CA THR A 11 -0.47 4.48 4.56
C THR A 11 -1.09 5.00 3.26
N ASP A 12 -1.01 6.31 2.96
CA ASP A 12 -1.66 6.89 1.78
C ASP A 12 -0.72 7.61 0.80
N THR A 13 0.59 7.65 1.05
CA THR A 13 1.56 8.08 0.03
C THR A 13 2.82 7.21 0.09
N HIS A 14 3.01 6.37 -0.92
CA HIS A 14 4.27 5.62 -1.14
C HIS A 14 5.41 6.56 -1.59
N SER A 15 5.61 7.67 -0.89
CA SER A 15 6.70 8.61 -1.09
C SER A 15 7.74 8.39 -0.02
N VAL A 16 8.95 7.99 -0.43
CA VAL A 16 10.13 8.05 0.44
C VAL A 16 10.38 9.53 0.73
N THR A 17 10.07 9.94 1.96
CA THR A 17 10.33 11.27 2.48
C THR A 17 11.60 11.25 3.32
N ASP A 18 12.37 12.34 3.29
CA ASP A 18 13.44 12.56 4.26
C ASP A 18 12.87 12.89 5.65
N ALA A 19 13.75 13.06 6.65
CA ALA A 19 13.37 13.47 8.00
C ALA A 19 12.64 14.85 8.07
N THR A 20 12.67 15.61 6.97
CA THR A 20 12.05 16.92 6.78
C THR A 20 10.72 16.85 6.00
N GLY A 21 10.31 15.66 5.56
CA GLY A 21 9.08 15.44 4.77
C GLY A 21 9.23 15.71 3.26
N GLN A 22 10.44 15.93 2.75
CA GLN A 22 10.69 16.17 1.33
C GLN A 22 10.72 14.86 0.55
N ILE A 23 9.94 14.79 -0.53
CA ILE A 23 9.91 13.64 -1.43
C ILE A 23 11.21 13.58 -2.24
N LEU A 24 12.02 12.55 -2.02
CA LEU A 24 13.39 12.46 -2.55
C LEU A 24 13.47 12.05 -4.04
N LEU A 25 12.46 11.35 -4.55
CA LEU A 25 12.43 10.86 -5.93
C LEU A 25 11.65 11.83 -6.83
N THR A 26 12.17 12.11 -8.03
CA THR A 26 11.41 12.84 -9.06
C THR A 26 10.37 11.92 -9.72
N ALA A 27 9.34 12.47 -10.35
CA ALA A 27 8.29 11.67 -11.00
C ALA A 27 8.81 10.79 -12.16
N ALA A 28 9.87 11.21 -12.84
CA ALA A 28 10.48 10.47 -13.95
C ALA A 28 11.26 9.24 -13.49
N GLU A 29 11.72 9.22 -12.24
CA GLU A 29 12.49 8.12 -11.65
C GLU A 29 11.59 7.04 -11.02
N ARG A 30 10.28 7.31 -10.88
CA ARG A 30 9.33 6.36 -10.30
C ARG A 30 8.90 5.31 -11.31
N THR A 31 8.95 4.05 -10.89
CA THR A 31 8.38 2.92 -11.64
C THR A 31 6.98 2.60 -11.13
N ARG A 32 6.05 2.24 -12.03
CA ARG A 32 4.69 1.82 -11.66
C ARG A 32 4.74 0.52 -10.87
N THR A 33 4.20 0.53 -9.65
CA THR A 33 3.97 -0.68 -8.87
C THR A 33 2.60 -1.28 -9.20
N GLU A 34 2.55 -2.59 -9.37
CA GLU A 34 1.29 -3.31 -9.52
C GLU A 34 0.86 -3.91 -8.19
N ILE A 35 -0.42 -3.74 -7.85
CA ILE A 35 -1.04 -4.32 -6.66
C ILE A 35 -1.67 -5.66 -7.05
N TRP A 36 -1.32 -6.71 -6.31
CA TRP A 36 -1.81 -8.07 -6.52
C TRP A 36 -2.61 -8.52 -5.31
N THR A 37 -3.77 -9.14 -5.54
CA THR A 37 -4.64 -9.63 -4.46
C THR A 37 -5.02 -11.08 -4.70
N ARG A 38 -5.28 -11.79 -3.60
CA ARG A 38 -5.80 -13.15 -3.63
C ARG A 38 -7.29 -13.15 -4.01
N VAL A 39 -7.65 -13.93 -5.01
CA VAL A 39 -9.04 -14.18 -5.43
C VAL A 39 -9.24 -15.68 -5.53
N VAL A 40 -10.06 -16.24 -4.63
CA VAL A 40 -10.51 -17.66 -4.65
C VAL A 40 -9.35 -18.66 -4.83
N GLY A 41 -8.17 -18.38 -4.27
CA GLY A 41 -7.04 -19.32 -4.27
C GLY A 41 -5.79 -18.88 -5.03
N TYR A 42 -5.91 -17.98 -6.02
CA TYR A 42 -4.77 -17.51 -6.82
C TYR A 42 -4.57 -16.00 -6.72
N HIS A 43 -3.38 -15.53 -7.09
CA HIS A 43 -3.07 -14.10 -7.15
C HIS A 43 -3.42 -13.55 -8.53
N ARG A 44 -4.12 -12.42 -8.54
CA ARG A 44 -4.37 -11.65 -9.76
C ARG A 44 -4.12 -10.16 -9.54
N PRO A 45 -3.61 -9.45 -10.55
CA PRO A 45 -3.38 -8.02 -10.44
C PRO A 45 -4.72 -7.27 -10.39
N VAL A 46 -4.82 -6.29 -9.48
CA VAL A 46 -6.02 -5.47 -9.28
C VAL A 46 -6.35 -4.64 -10.53
N SER A 47 -5.34 -4.29 -11.33
CA SER A 47 -5.49 -3.58 -12.62
C SER A 47 -6.37 -4.32 -13.65
N THR A 48 -6.57 -5.64 -13.49
CA THR A 48 -7.39 -6.46 -14.39
C THR A 48 -8.85 -6.60 -13.95
N PHE A 49 -9.28 -5.86 -12.93
CA PHE A 49 -10.61 -6.02 -12.36
C PHE A 49 -11.64 -5.32 -13.25
N ASN A 50 -12.69 -6.05 -13.61
CA ASN A 50 -13.91 -5.48 -14.17
C ASN A 50 -14.70 -4.72 -13.10
N LEU A 51 -15.63 -3.85 -13.52
CA LEU A 51 -16.36 -2.94 -12.61
C LEU A 51 -17.05 -3.68 -11.44
N GLY A 52 -17.69 -4.82 -11.71
CA GLY A 52 -18.32 -5.63 -10.66
C GLY A 52 -17.33 -6.16 -9.63
N LYS A 53 -16.12 -6.57 -10.06
CA LYS A 53 -15.08 -7.05 -9.15
C LYS A 53 -14.43 -5.92 -8.36
N GLN A 54 -14.40 -4.71 -8.91
CA GLN A 54 -13.97 -3.51 -8.18
C GLN A 54 -14.96 -3.18 -7.05
N SER A 55 -16.28 -3.23 -7.30
CA SER A 55 -17.30 -3.05 -6.25
C SER A 55 -17.17 -4.11 -5.15
N GLU A 56 -17.11 -5.39 -5.52
CA GLU A 56 -16.92 -6.48 -4.55
C GLU A 56 -15.63 -6.31 -3.73
N HIS A 57 -14.56 -5.81 -4.35
CA HIS A 57 -13.30 -5.57 -3.66
C HIS A 57 -13.38 -4.39 -2.68
N ALA A 58 -14.06 -3.31 -3.05
CA ALA A 58 -14.26 -2.13 -2.20
C ALA A 58 -15.11 -2.43 -0.96
N GLU A 59 -16.03 -3.38 -1.06
CA GLU A 59 -16.88 -3.84 0.05
C GLU A 59 -16.15 -4.79 1.03
N ARG A 60 -14.89 -5.17 0.77
CA ARG A 60 -14.14 -6.05 1.65
C ARG A 60 -13.74 -5.33 2.94
N LEU A 61 -14.01 -6.00 4.06
CA LEU A 61 -13.58 -5.54 5.37
C LEU A 61 -12.15 -6.02 5.65
N HIS A 62 -11.28 -5.08 6.02
CA HIS A 62 -9.90 -5.36 6.42
C HIS A 62 -9.86 -5.59 7.93
N PHE A 63 -9.05 -6.57 8.34
CA PHE A 63 -8.72 -6.72 9.74
C PHE A 63 -8.00 -5.46 10.22
N ARG A 64 -8.46 -4.90 11.33
CA ARG A 64 -7.76 -3.84 12.07
C ARG A 64 -7.30 -4.46 13.37
N GLU A 65 -6.00 -4.41 13.61
CA GLU A 65 -5.47 -4.76 14.92
C GLU A 65 -5.98 -3.74 15.95
N ASN A 66 -6.28 -4.21 17.16
CA ASN A 66 -6.65 -3.31 18.25
C ASN A 66 -5.35 -2.69 18.80
N GLU A 67 -5.34 -1.38 19.00
CA GLU A 67 -4.15 -0.62 19.41
C GLU A 67 -3.68 -0.89 20.86
N THR A 68 -4.38 -1.75 21.62
CA THR A 68 -4.10 -1.99 23.04
C THR A 68 -4.17 -3.47 23.40
N CYS A 69 -3.10 -3.96 24.01
CA CYS A 69 -3.10 -5.07 24.96
C CYS A 69 -3.04 -4.55 26.40
#